data_AF-A0A561C208-F1
#
_entry.id   AF-A0A561C208-F1
#
_cell.length_a   1.000
_cell.length_b   1.000
_cell.length_c   1.000
_cell.angle_alpha   90.00
_cell.angle_beta   90.00
_cell.angle_gamma   90.00
#
_symmetry.space_group_name_H-M   'P 1'
#
loop_
_entity.id
_entity.type
_entity.pdbx_description
1 polymer ?
#
loop_
_entity_poly.entity_id
_entity_poly.type
_entity_poly.pdbx_seq_one_letter_code
_entity_poly.pdbx_strand_id
1 'polypeptide(L)'
;MTVNARLSAGLAAGAASALIAGIWQVATRHSTTTTIAPADLAILRYGIPAIVLMPVWLRVGLLPRGVPLRWLTGMVLGAGLPFGLVAMSGSRFAPSAHMGVFMAGACPLFAAGLAWMFWRERPDRACASGLLFLAAGIGILGAGSFRGVDAGAWRGDLLFLLAAALWAGFSLSFRRAGLGAWQGAAVVSAWSAILLVPWLLWRGGTGLVDAPLRDVLWQALMQGAVAGLLGLWIFGAAVVRLGASQAAAFGGLAPVFSALGGWWWLAEPATGIDRIAIASAVIGVTLASGTCTRGARVDSTAG
;
A
#
# COMPACT_ATOMS: atom_id res chain seq x y z
N MET A 1 5.32 -27.08 11.59
CA MET A 1 4.66 -25.95 12.29
C MET A 1 3.22 -26.33 12.58
N THR A 2 2.80 -26.26 13.83
CA THR A 2 1.40 -26.43 14.23
C THR A 2 0.54 -25.33 13.62
N VAL A 3 -0.76 -25.59 13.41
CA VAL A 3 -1.72 -24.62 12.82
C VAL A 3 -1.68 -23.28 13.57
N ASN A 4 -1.56 -23.32 14.90
CA ASN A 4 -1.45 -22.12 15.75
C ASN A 4 -0.21 -21.28 15.47
N ALA A 5 0.94 -21.91 15.19
CA ALA A 5 2.19 -21.19 14.88
C ALA A 5 2.13 -20.51 13.51
N ARG A 6 1.40 -21.08 12.54
CA ARG A 6 1.20 -20.46 11.22
C ARG A 6 0.28 -19.24 11.30
N LEU A 7 -0.78 -19.34 12.09
CA LEU A 7 -1.73 -18.24 12.31
C LEU A 7 -1.06 -17.08 13.04
N SER A 8 -0.36 -17.33 14.15
CA SER A 8 0.33 -16.27 14.91
C SER A 8 1.38 -15.54 14.08
N ALA A 9 2.18 -16.28 13.29
CA ALA A 9 3.14 -15.69 12.37
C ALA A 9 2.47 -14.82 11.28
N GLY A 10 1.29 -15.23 10.80
CA GLY A 10 0.50 -14.45 9.86
C GLY A 10 0.00 -13.13 10.47
N LEU A 11 -0.55 -13.18 11.69
CA LEU A 11 -1.04 -12.00 12.41
C LEU A 11 0.09 -11.01 12.71
N ALA A 12 1.24 -11.53 13.18
CA ALA A 12 2.43 -10.71 13.42
C ALA A 12 2.93 -10.05 12.13
N ALA A 13 2.95 -10.77 11.01
CA ALA A 13 3.30 -10.20 9.71
C ALA A 13 2.30 -9.12 9.26
N GLY A 14 1.00 -9.33 9.47
CA GLY A 14 -0.03 -8.33 9.21
C GLY A 14 0.21 -7.04 9.98
N ALA A 15 0.36 -7.13 11.31
CA ALA A 15 0.60 -5.97 12.17
C ALA A 15 1.92 -5.25 11.81
N ALA A 16 3.00 -6.00 11.57
CA ALA A 16 4.27 -5.44 11.15
C ALA A 16 4.17 -4.73 9.79
N SER A 17 3.41 -5.27 8.84
CA SER A 17 3.20 -4.62 7.54
C SER A 17 2.47 -3.27 7.69
N ALA A 18 1.48 -3.20 8.59
CA ALA A 18 0.75 -1.97 8.84
C ALA A 18 1.61 -0.89 9.52
N LEU A 19 2.47 -1.31 10.46
CA LEU A 19 3.44 -0.42 11.09
C LEU A 19 4.43 0.13 10.07
N ILE A 20 5.02 -0.73 9.22
CA ILE A 20 5.93 -0.32 8.15
C ILE A 20 5.22 0.62 7.17
N ALA A 21 3.96 0.35 6.83
CA ALA A 21 3.17 1.22 5.97
C ALA A 21 3.01 2.61 6.58
N GLY A 22 2.71 2.71 7.89
CA GLY A 22 2.62 4.00 8.59
C GLY A 22 3.95 4.74 8.63
N ILE A 23 5.03 4.05 9.00
CA ILE A 23 6.40 4.62 9.01
C ILE A 23 6.76 5.16 7.62
N TRP A 24 6.48 4.40 6.57
CA TRP A 24 6.73 4.81 5.19
C TRP A 24 5.97 6.08 4.81
N GLN A 25 4.69 6.18 5.17
CA GLN A 25 3.87 7.36 4.85
C GLN A 25 4.43 8.62 5.51
N VAL A 26 4.85 8.53 6.77
CA VAL A 26 5.46 9.64 7.52
C VAL A 26 6.82 10.00 6.94
N ALA A 27 7.70 9.01 6.67
CA ALA A 27 9.02 9.24 6.09
C ALA A 27 8.95 9.84 4.67
N THR A 28 7.94 9.45 3.89
CA THR A 28 7.68 10.00 2.57
C THR A 28 7.24 11.45 2.68
N ARG A 29 6.22 11.74 3.50
CA ARG A 29 5.75 13.11 3.74
C ARG A 29 6.90 14.02 4.17
N HIS A 30 7.70 13.59 5.15
CA HIS A 30 8.90 14.31 5.62
C HIS A 30 9.82 14.74 4.48
N SER A 31 10.13 13.83 3.57
CA SER A 31 11.11 14.08 2.50
C SER A 31 10.54 14.96 1.41
N THR A 32 9.27 14.75 1.08
CA THR A 32 8.59 15.49 0.01
C THR A 32 8.32 16.95 0.37
N THR A 33 8.42 17.31 1.65
CA THR A 33 8.32 18.69 2.15
C THR A 33 9.66 19.33 2.50
N THR A 34 10.77 18.59 2.45
CA THR A 34 12.09 19.09 2.89
C THR A 34 13.11 19.09 1.74
N THR A 35 13.60 17.92 1.32
CA THR A 35 14.84 17.85 0.53
C THR A 35 14.75 17.02 -0.73
N ILE A 36 13.90 15.98 -0.81
CA ILE A 36 13.90 15.04 -1.94
C ILE A 36 12.53 14.97 -2.60
N ALA A 37 12.50 15.11 -3.92
CA ALA A 37 11.27 14.99 -4.69
C ALA A 37 10.70 13.55 -4.68
N PRO A 38 9.37 13.36 -4.73
CA PRO A 38 8.69 12.06 -4.82
C PRO A 38 9.24 11.15 -5.91
N ALA A 39 9.51 11.77 -7.06
CA ALA A 39 10.07 11.14 -8.22
C ALA A 39 11.45 10.52 -7.91
N ASP A 40 12.28 11.24 -7.16
CA ASP A 40 13.60 10.77 -6.75
C ASP A 40 13.51 9.68 -5.66
N LEU A 41 12.51 9.76 -4.76
CA LEU A 41 12.21 8.68 -3.81
C LEU A 41 11.85 7.36 -4.50
N ALA A 42 11.23 7.40 -5.68
CA ALA A 42 10.90 6.21 -6.45
C ALA A 42 12.14 5.44 -6.92
N ILE A 43 13.23 6.15 -7.23
CA ILE A 43 14.51 5.53 -7.60
C ILE A 43 15.02 4.68 -6.43
N LEU A 44 15.02 5.24 -5.22
CA LEU A 44 15.45 4.54 -4.01
C LEU A 44 14.51 3.38 -3.66
N ARG A 45 13.20 3.62 -3.75
CA ARG A 45 12.15 2.65 -3.41
C ARG A 45 12.18 1.40 -4.28
N TYR A 46 12.44 1.53 -5.58
CA TYR A 46 12.38 0.41 -6.53
C TYR A 46 13.75 -0.08 -6.98
N GLY A 47 14.73 0.82 -7.08
CA GLY A 47 16.10 0.46 -7.47
C GLY A 47 16.80 -0.39 -6.43
N ILE A 48 16.73 -0.01 -5.14
CA ILE A 48 17.41 -0.75 -4.07
C ILE A 48 16.87 -2.19 -3.96
N PRO A 49 15.55 -2.44 -3.82
CA PRO A 49 15.04 -3.80 -3.78
C PRO A 49 15.33 -4.59 -5.05
N ALA A 50 15.32 -3.95 -6.23
CA ALA A 50 15.64 -4.63 -7.48
C ALA A 50 17.08 -5.15 -7.51
N ILE A 51 18.04 -4.36 -7.02
CA ILE A 51 19.44 -4.78 -6.91
C ILE A 51 19.59 -5.88 -5.86
N VAL A 52 19.02 -5.68 -4.66
CA VAL A 52 19.13 -6.66 -3.56
C VAL A 52 18.49 -8.01 -3.94
N LEU A 53 17.36 -7.99 -4.64
CA LEU A 53 16.64 -9.19 -5.08
C LEU A 53 17.08 -9.68 -6.46
N MET A 54 18.17 -9.13 -7.03
CA MET A 54 18.72 -9.57 -8.32
C MET A 54 18.94 -11.07 -8.44
N PRO A 55 19.56 -11.76 -7.46
CA PRO A 55 19.71 -13.21 -7.53
C PRO A 55 18.38 -13.96 -7.59
N VAL A 56 17.31 -13.39 -7.04
CA VAL A 56 15.98 -14.01 -7.00
C VAL A 56 15.27 -13.83 -8.33
N TRP A 57 15.17 -12.61 -8.86
CA TRP A 57 14.45 -12.39 -10.12
C TRP A 57 15.21 -12.91 -11.34
N LEU A 58 16.55 -13.02 -11.29
CA LEU A 58 17.31 -13.72 -12.34
C LEU A 58 17.00 -15.22 -12.40
N ARG A 59 16.71 -15.85 -11.25
CA ARG A 59 16.34 -17.28 -11.19
C ARG A 59 14.87 -17.52 -11.52
N VAL A 60 13.99 -16.64 -11.04
CA VAL A 60 12.54 -16.74 -11.27
C VAL A 60 12.18 -16.34 -12.71
N GLY A 61 12.94 -15.42 -13.30
CA GLY A 61 12.66 -14.77 -14.57
C GLY A 61 11.73 -13.57 -14.42
N LEU A 62 11.78 -12.65 -15.38
CA LEU A 62 10.88 -11.49 -15.46
C LEU A 62 9.43 -11.91 -15.76
N LEU A 63 9.25 -13.06 -16.42
CA LEU A 63 7.96 -13.68 -16.70
C LEU A 63 7.94 -15.08 -16.08
N PRO A 64 7.59 -15.20 -14.78
CA PRO A 64 7.59 -16.48 -14.10
C PRO A 64 6.65 -17.47 -14.79
N ARG A 65 7.12 -18.71 -15.00
CA ARG A 65 6.32 -19.76 -15.65
C ARG A 65 5.03 -20.03 -14.85
N GLY A 66 3.92 -20.13 -15.55
CA GLY A 66 2.61 -20.41 -14.95
C GLY A 66 1.89 -19.18 -14.37
N VAL A 67 2.48 -17.98 -14.45
CA VAL A 67 1.81 -16.74 -14.01
C VAL A 67 1.26 -15.99 -15.23
N PRO A 68 -0.07 -15.88 -15.37
CA PRO A 68 -0.69 -15.07 -16.43
C PRO A 68 -0.23 -13.62 -16.41
N LEU A 69 0.01 -13.03 -17.59
CA LEU A 69 0.47 -11.66 -17.73
C LEU A 69 -0.45 -10.64 -17.04
N ARG A 70 -1.77 -10.84 -17.06
CA ARG A 70 -2.74 -9.97 -16.37
C ARG A 70 -2.51 -9.84 -14.86
N TRP A 71 -1.99 -10.89 -14.21
CA TRP A 71 -1.68 -10.85 -12.78
C TRP A 71 -0.33 -10.19 -12.53
N LEU A 72 0.65 -10.43 -13.41
CA LEU A 72 1.91 -9.72 -13.37
C LEU A 72 1.72 -8.21 -13.56
N THR A 73 0.91 -7.80 -14.55
CA THR A 73 0.62 -6.37 -14.77
C THR A 73 -0.11 -5.77 -13.59
N GLY A 74 -1.12 -6.44 -13.03
CA GLY A 74 -1.79 -5.98 -11.81
C GLY A 74 -0.84 -5.85 -10.61
N MET A 75 0.15 -6.73 -10.50
CA MET A 75 1.17 -6.62 -9.45
C MET A 75 2.10 -5.43 -9.65
N VAL A 76 2.61 -5.23 -10.88
CA VAL A 76 3.55 -4.15 -11.20
C VAL A 76 2.87 -2.79 -11.15
N LEU A 77 1.66 -2.65 -11.70
CA LEU A 77 0.89 -1.41 -11.60
C LEU A 77 0.51 -1.12 -10.14
N GLY A 78 0.19 -2.17 -9.37
CA GLY A 78 -0.41 -2.04 -8.05
C GLY A 78 0.53 -1.81 -6.88
N ALA A 79 1.76 -2.34 -6.93
CA ALA A 79 2.77 -2.11 -5.90
C ALA A 79 4.12 -1.61 -6.46
N GLY A 80 4.29 -1.64 -7.78
CA GLY A 80 5.48 -1.19 -8.46
C GLY A 80 5.49 0.31 -8.75
N LEU A 81 6.35 0.71 -9.69
CA LEU A 81 6.64 2.13 -9.99
C LEU A 81 5.40 3.04 -10.11
N PRO A 82 4.32 2.66 -10.85
CA PRO A 82 3.14 3.53 -10.99
C PRO A 82 2.46 3.84 -9.66
N PHE A 83 2.23 2.82 -8.82
CA PHE A 83 1.70 2.99 -7.47
C PHE A 83 2.58 3.94 -6.65
N GLY A 84 3.90 3.72 -6.65
CA GLY A 84 4.82 4.55 -5.88
C GLY A 84 4.80 6.01 -6.33
N LEU A 85 4.86 6.26 -7.64
CA LEU A 85 4.83 7.63 -8.17
C LEU A 85 3.55 8.37 -7.80
N VAL A 86 2.40 7.71 -7.91
CA VAL A 86 1.10 8.28 -7.52
C VAL A 86 1.08 8.58 -6.02
N ALA A 87 1.40 7.61 -5.17
CA ALA A 87 1.33 7.76 -3.73
C ALA A 87 2.30 8.82 -3.20
N MET A 88 3.58 8.78 -3.63
CA MET A 88 4.58 9.75 -3.19
C MET A 88 4.30 11.15 -3.75
N SER A 89 3.70 11.27 -4.95
CA SER A 89 3.30 12.59 -5.47
C SER A 89 2.15 13.18 -4.64
N GLY A 90 1.22 12.34 -4.17
CA GLY A 90 0.12 12.77 -3.30
C GLY A 90 0.60 13.37 -1.98
N SER A 91 1.69 12.84 -1.41
CA SER A 91 2.25 13.32 -0.14
C SER A 91 2.85 14.72 -0.22
N ARG A 92 2.97 15.34 -1.40
CA ARG A 92 3.29 16.77 -1.51
C ARG A 92 2.12 17.66 -1.12
N PHE A 93 0.90 17.22 -1.43
CA PHE A 93 -0.29 18.06 -1.35
C PHE A 93 -1.08 17.86 -0.07
N ALA A 94 -1.04 16.67 0.52
CA ALA A 94 -1.85 16.33 1.69
C ALA A 94 -1.00 15.76 2.85
N PRO A 95 -1.47 15.92 4.11
CA PRO A 95 -0.81 15.40 5.32
C PRO A 95 -0.66 13.87 5.34
N SER A 96 0.19 13.35 6.24
CA SER A 96 0.37 11.90 6.41
C SER A 96 -0.90 11.21 6.92
N ALA A 97 -1.73 11.90 7.70
CA ALA A 97 -3.02 11.39 8.17
C ALA A 97 -3.95 11.07 6.99
N HIS A 98 -4.03 11.96 6.00
CA HIS A 98 -4.80 11.75 4.77
C HIS A 98 -4.26 10.57 3.97
N MET A 99 -2.93 10.46 3.85
CA MET A 99 -2.28 9.32 3.21
C MET A 99 -2.69 8.00 3.88
N GLY A 100 -2.81 7.99 5.21
CA GLY A 100 -3.31 6.85 5.98
C GLY A 100 -4.73 6.46 5.60
N VAL A 101 -5.65 7.42 5.69
CA VAL A 101 -7.09 7.18 5.48
C VAL A 101 -7.42 6.89 4.01
N PHE A 102 -7.02 7.76 3.08
CA PHE A 102 -7.39 7.67 1.67
C PHE A 102 -6.63 6.58 0.91
N MET A 103 -5.43 6.21 1.35
CA MET A 103 -4.68 5.14 0.69
C MET A 103 -4.90 3.80 1.39
N ALA A 104 -4.45 3.66 2.64
CA ALA A 104 -4.48 2.38 3.32
C ALA A 104 -5.89 2.04 3.83
N GLY A 105 -6.60 3.03 4.39
CA GLY A 105 -7.98 2.86 4.85
C GLY A 105 -8.95 2.57 3.69
N ALA A 106 -8.77 3.19 2.52
CA ALA A 106 -9.65 2.98 1.38
C ALA A 106 -9.41 1.67 0.60
N CYS A 107 -8.28 0.99 0.80
CA CYS A 107 -7.92 -0.24 0.06
C CYS A 107 -9.05 -1.30 0.04
N PRO A 108 -9.75 -1.61 1.17
CA PRO A 108 -10.84 -2.58 1.16
C PRO A 108 -12.04 -2.19 0.28
N LEU A 109 -12.33 -0.88 0.11
CA LEU A 109 -13.39 -0.40 -0.80
C LEU A 109 -13.08 -0.79 -2.24
N PHE A 110 -11.87 -0.51 -2.69
CA PHE A 110 -11.44 -0.86 -4.04
C PHE A 110 -11.29 -2.37 -4.21
N ALA A 111 -10.78 -3.07 -3.21
CA ALA A 111 -10.66 -4.53 -3.27
C ALA A 111 -12.03 -5.21 -3.43
N ALA A 112 -13.03 -4.78 -2.66
CA ALA A 112 -14.40 -5.29 -2.78
C ALA A 112 -15.03 -4.93 -4.14
N GLY A 113 -14.84 -3.69 -4.60
CA GLY A 113 -15.33 -3.25 -5.91
C GLY A 113 -14.72 -4.04 -7.08
N LEU A 114 -13.39 -4.24 -7.07
CA LEU A 114 -12.69 -5.04 -8.07
C LEU A 114 -13.12 -6.51 -8.00
N ALA A 115 -13.32 -7.06 -6.80
CA ALA A 115 -13.76 -8.44 -6.65
C ALA A 115 -15.17 -8.67 -7.21
N TRP A 116 -16.08 -7.74 -6.94
CA TRP A 116 -17.41 -7.74 -7.53
C TRP A 116 -17.37 -7.57 -9.06
N MET A 117 -16.54 -6.67 -9.58
CA MET A 117 -16.44 -6.42 -11.02
C MET A 117 -15.89 -7.64 -11.80
N PHE A 118 -14.83 -8.28 -11.30
CA PHE A 118 -14.17 -9.38 -12.02
C PHE A 118 -14.75 -10.76 -11.74
N TRP A 119 -15.24 -11.01 -10.51
CA TRP A 119 -15.72 -12.34 -10.10
C TRP A 119 -17.18 -12.36 -9.67
N ARG A 120 -17.87 -11.21 -9.69
CA ARG A 120 -19.26 -11.08 -9.20
C ARG A 120 -19.44 -11.53 -7.74
N GLU A 121 -18.35 -11.56 -6.98
CA GLU A 121 -18.34 -11.83 -5.55
C GLU A 121 -18.99 -10.64 -4.82
N ARG A 122 -20.15 -10.88 -4.21
CA ARG A 122 -20.86 -9.83 -3.46
C ARG A 122 -20.37 -9.84 -2.01
N PRO A 123 -20.07 -8.66 -1.43
CA PRO A 123 -19.78 -8.59 0.00
C PRO A 123 -21.03 -9.04 0.78
N ASP A 124 -20.82 -9.77 1.88
CA ASP A 124 -21.91 -10.07 2.79
C ASP A 124 -22.39 -8.80 3.52
N ARG A 125 -23.51 -8.90 4.26
CA ARG A 125 -24.13 -7.71 4.90
C ARG A 125 -23.21 -6.99 5.87
N ALA A 126 -22.38 -7.73 6.59
CA ALA A 126 -21.43 -7.16 7.56
C ALA A 126 -20.21 -6.54 6.86
N CYS A 127 -19.74 -7.17 5.78
CA CYS A 127 -18.67 -6.61 4.95
C CYS A 127 -19.17 -5.33 4.27
N ALA A 128 -20.40 -5.32 3.74
CA ALA A 128 -21.05 -4.15 3.18
C ALA A 128 -21.23 -3.01 4.19
N SER A 129 -21.63 -3.29 5.44
CA SER A 129 -21.74 -2.25 6.47
C SER A 129 -20.38 -1.65 6.82
N GLY A 130 -19.33 -2.48 6.96
CA GLY A 130 -17.97 -1.99 7.16
C GLY A 130 -17.48 -1.09 6.03
N LEU A 131 -17.76 -1.45 4.77
CA LEU A 131 -17.46 -0.63 3.61
C LEU A 131 -18.24 0.69 3.61
N LEU A 132 -19.51 0.70 4.02
CA LEU A 132 -20.28 1.95 4.15
C LEU A 132 -19.68 2.88 5.22
N PHE A 133 -19.25 2.35 6.36
CA PHE A 133 -18.55 3.13 7.39
C PHE A 133 -17.23 3.71 6.88
N LEU A 134 -16.45 2.92 6.12
CA LEU A 134 -15.23 3.40 5.47
C LEU A 134 -15.52 4.56 4.51
N ALA A 135 -16.49 4.37 3.62
CA ALA A 135 -16.87 5.36 2.62
C ALA A 135 -17.38 6.65 3.28
N ALA A 136 -18.13 6.55 4.37
CA ALA A 136 -18.60 7.71 5.14
C ALA A 136 -17.43 8.49 5.75
N GLY A 137 -16.48 7.82 6.41
CA GLY A 137 -15.30 8.48 6.98
C GLY A 137 -14.43 9.18 5.93
N ILE A 138 -14.19 8.51 4.81
CA ILE A 138 -13.48 9.07 3.64
C ILE A 138 -14.22 10.27 3.06
N GLY A 139 -15.56 10.19 2.95
CA GLY A 139 -16.39 11.29 2.46
C GLY A 139 -16.36 12.52 3.37
N ILE A 140 -16.42 12.31 4.69
CA ILE A 140 -16.32 13.39 5.69
C ILE A 140 -14.96 14.08 5.60
N LEU A 141 -13.87 13.31 5.56
CA LEU A 141 -12.52 13.86 5.45
C LEU A 141 -12.34 14.62 4.13
N GLY A 142 -12.76 14.03 3.01
CA GLY A 142 -12.65 14.64 1.69
C GLY A 142 -13.45 15.93 1.57
N ALA A 143 -14.66 15.96 2.13
CA ALA A 143 -15.46 17.19 2.18
C ALA A 143 -14.76 18.32 2.95
N GLY A 144 -14.00 18.00 4.00
CA GLY A 144 -13.13 18.94 4.71
C GLY A 144 -12.04 19.51 3.81
N SER A 145 -11.33 18.65 3.08
CA SER A 145 -10.27 19.05 2.13
C SER A 145 -10.80 19.98 1.02
N PHE A 146 -11.99 19.70 0.47
CA PHE A 146 -12.59 20.52 -0.59
C PHE A 146 -13.13 21.87 -0.08
N ARG A 147 -13.51 21.95 1.20
CA ARG A 147 -13.99 23.21 1.83
C ARG A 147 -12.86 24.14 2.26
N GLY A 148 -11.60 23.77 2.00
CA GLY A 148 -10.45 24.63 2.25
C GLY A 148 -9.93 24.57 3.69
N VAL A 149 -10.25 23.53 4.46
CA VAL A 149 -9.59 23.27 5.76
C VAL A 149 -8.07 23.14 5.55
N ASP A 150 -7.67 22.48 4.45
CA ASP A 150 -6.29 22.44 3.95
C ASP A 150 -6.28 22.76 2.44
N ALA A 151 -5.90 23.99 2.09
CA ALA A 151 -5.94 24.47 0.70
C ALA A 151 -5.09 23.60 -0.24
N GLY A 152 -5.75 22.84 -1.12
CA GLY A 152 -5.09 21.99 -2.12
C GLY A 152 -4.87 20.52 -1.70
N ALA A 153 -5.23 20.13 -0.47
CA ALA A 153 -5.11 18.75 0.02
C ALA A 153 -5.90 17.74 -0.81
N TRP A 154 -7.02 18.16 -1.41
CA TRP A 154 -7.85 17.32 -2.28
C TRP A 154 -7.07 16.66 -3.43
N ARG A 155 -5.99 17.30 -3.92
CA ARG A 155 -5.13 16.72 -4.97
C ARG A 155 -4.39 15.50 -4.45
N GLY A 156 -3.89 15.59 -3.22
CA GLY A 156 -3.27 14.47 -2.52
C GLY A 156 -4.27 13.36 -2.26
N ASP A 157 -5.46 13.71 -1.79
CA ASP A 157 -6.54 12.75 -1.49
C ASP A 157 -6.93 11.93 -2.72
N LEU A 158 -7.10 12.56 -3.88
CA LEU A 158 -7.38 11.86 -5.14
C LEU A 158 -6.24 10.94 -5.58
N LEU A 159 -4.98 11.38 -5.42
CA LEU A 159 -3.81 10.54 -5.71
C LEU A 159 -3.74 9.35 -4.75
N PHE A 160 -4.05 9.54 -3.46
CA PHE A 160 -4.09 8.47 -2.48
C PHE A 160 -5.20 7.46 -2.76
N LEU A 161 -6.38 7.90 -3.20
CA LEU A 161 -7.46 7.01 -3.64
C LEU A 161 -7.05 6.20 -4.88
N LEU A 162 -6.38 6.83 -5.85
CA LEU A 162 -5.82 6.10 -7.00
C LEU A 162 -4.76 5.08 -6.55
N ALA A 163 -3.88 5.45 -5.62
CA ALA A 163 -2.92 4.54 -5.03
C ALA A 163 -3.60 3.36 -4.30
N ALA A 164 -4.71 3.60 -3.59
CA ALA A 164 -5.50 2.54 -2.95
C ALA A 164 -6.08 1.56 -3.99
N ALA A 165 -6.60 2.07 -5.10
CA ALA A 165 -7.13 1.25 -6.19
C ALA A 165 -6.04 0.38 -6.83
N LEU A 166 -4.86 0.96 -7.08
CA LEU A 166 -3.68 0.24 -7.56
C LEU A 166 -3.26 -0.84 -6.57
N TRP A 167 -3.11 -0.52 -5.29
CA TRP A 167 -2.69 -1.47 -4.26
C TRP A 167 -3.67 -2.63 -4.06
N ALA A 168 -4.98 -2.34 -4.15
CA ALA A 168 -6.01 -3.36 -4.15
C ALA A 168 -5.84 -4.32 -5.34
N GLY A 169 -5.56 -3.78 -6.53
CA GLY A 169 -5.23 -4.57 -7.73
C GLY A 169 -4.00 -5.47 -7.53
N PHE A 170 -2.94 -4.97 -6.89
CA PHE A 170 -1.77 -5.79 -6.53
C PHE A 170 -2.15 -6.91 -5.57
N SER A 171 -2.88 -6.61 -4.50
CA SER A 171 -3.23 -7.60 -3.46
C SER A 171 -4.03 -8.77 -4.03
N LEU A 172 -4.98 -8.49 -4.91
CA LEU A 172 -5.78 -9.48 -5.63
C LEU A 172 -4.92 -10.29 -6.63
N SER A 173 -4.12 -9.58 -7.43
CA SER A 173 -3.27 -10.20 -8.45
C SER A 173 -2.18 -11.08 -7.85
N PHE A 174 -1.54 -10.63 -6.77
CA PHE A 174 -0.48 -11.36 -6.07
C PHE A 174 -1.01 -12.69 -5.52
N ARG A 175 -2.20 -12.69 -4.91
CA ARG A 175 -2.84 -13.94 -4.46
C ARG A 175 -3.09 -14.90 -5.63
N ARG A 176 -3.58 -14.40 -6.76
CA ARG A 176 -3.89 -15.22 -7.95
C ARG A 176 -2.64 -15.67 -8.72
N ALA A 177 -1.51 -14.98 -8.56
CA ALA A 177 -0.25 -15.32 -9.20
C ALA A 177 0.42 -16.56 -8.59
N GLY A 178 0.07 -16.94 -7.36
CA GLY A 178 0.64 -18.12 -6.69
C GLY A 178 2.14 -18.02 -6.35
N LEU A 179 2.70 -16.81 -6.45
CA LEU A 179 4.11 -16.54 -6.16
C LEU A 179 4.36 -16.51 -4.65
N GLY A 180 5.52 -17.02 -4.23
CA GLY A 180 6.02 -16.79 -2.87
C GLY A 180 6.31 -15.31 -2.60
N ALA A 181 6.34 -14.89 -1.34
CA ALA A 181 6.55 -13.50 -0.94
C ALA A 181 7.83 -12.88 -1.55
N TRP A 182 8.96 -13.62 -1.50
CA TRP A 182 10.21 -13.17 -2.12
C TRP A 182 10.14 -13.10 -3.64
N GLN A 183 9.46 -14.05 -4.28
CA GLN A 183 9.32 -14.06 -5.75
C GLN A 183 8.46 -12.87 -6.21
N GLY A 184 7.35 -12.61 -5.52
CA GLY A 184 6.50 -11.45 -5.81
C GLY A 184 7.22 -10.12 -5.65
N ALA A 185 7.93 -9.95 -4.52
CA ALA A 185 8.72 -8.75 -4.29
C ALA A 185 9.82 -8.56 -5.35
N ALA A 186 10.51 -9.65 -5.72
CA ALA A 186 11.57 -9.62 -6.72
C ALA A 186 11.04 -9.24 -8.11
N VAL A 187 9.93 -9.84 -8.55
CA VAL A 187 9.31 -9.57 -9.85
C VAL A 187 8.78 -8.13 -9.93
N VAL A 188 8.08 -7.66 -8.89
CA VAL A 188 7.58 -6.27 -8.83
C VAL A 188 8.74 -5.28 -8.88
N SER A 189 9.80 -5.53 -8.11
CA SER A 189 10.97 -4.64 -8.07
C SER A 189 11.73 -4.65 -9.40
N ALA A 190 11.92 -5.81 -10.02
CA ALA A 190 12.59 -5.92 -11.32
C ALA A 190 11.86 -5.15 -12.42
N TRP A 191 10.56 -5.38 -12.58
CA TRP A 191 9.77 -4.63 -13.56
C TRP A 191 9.69 -3.14 -13.24
N SER A 192 9.63 -2.78 -11.97
CA SER A 192 9.64 -1.37 -11.57
C SER A 192 10.97 -0.68 -11.89
N ALA A 193 12.10 -1.38 -11.71
CA ALA A 193 13.42 -0.88 -12.11
C ALA A 193 13.55 -0.77 -13.63
N ILE A 194 12.99 -1.73 -14.39
CA ILE A 194 12.93 -1.63 -15.86
C ILE A 194 12.11 -0.41 -16.29
N LEU A 195 10.95 -0.17 -15.68
CA LEU A 195 10.10 1.00 -15.96
C LEU A 195 10.74 2.31 -15.49
N LEU A 196 11.62 2.26 -14.49
CA LEU A 196 12.34 3.42 -13.97
C LEU A 196 13.27 4.00 -15.04
N VAL A 197 13.90 3.16 -15.88
CA VAL A 197 14.83 3.59 -16.93
C VAL A 197 14.19 4.56 -17.94
N PRO A 198 13.14 4.18 -18.70
CA PRO A 198 12.51 5.10 -19.65
C PRO A 198 11.87 6.30 -18.95
N TRP A 199 11.37 6.13 -17.73
CA TRP A 199 10.82 7.24 -16.95
C TRP A 199 11.89 8.27 -16.55
N LEU A 200 13.09 7.83 -16.16
CA LEU A 200 14.23 8.71 -15.87
C LEU A 200 14.74 9.43 -17.13
N LEU A 201 14.82 8.72 -18.25
CA LEU A 201 15.19 9.31 -19.54
C LEU A 201 14.20 10.40 -19.96
N TRP A 202 12.90 10.15 -19.80
CA TRP A 202 11.86 11.13 -20.09
C TRP A 202 11.92 12.35 -19.16
N ARG A 203 12.23 12.14 -17.87
CA ARG A 203 12.35 13.22 -16.87
C ARG A 203 13.59 14.09 -17.09
N GLY A 204 14.63 13.56 -17.72
CA GLY A 204 15.87 14.29 -17.99
C GLY A 204 16.84 14.36 -16.80
N GLY A 205 16.64 13.55 -15.74
CA GLY A 205 17.60 13.46 -14.64
C GLY A 205 17.01 13.18 -13.25
N THR A 206 17.87 13.22 -12.25
CA THR A 206 17.55 13.03 -10.83
C THR A 206 18.20 14.12 -9.99
N GLY A 207 17.47 14.62 -8.99
CA GLY A 207 18.01 15.55 -8.00
C GLY A 207 18.78 14.86 -6.87
N LEU A 208 18.89 13.53 -6.88
CA LEU A 208 19.57 12.78 -5.81
C LEU A 208 21.07 13.08 -5.71
N VAL A 209 21.70 13.49 -6.82
CA VAL A 209 23.14 13.79 -6.85
C VAL A 209 23.45 15.06 -6.07
N ASP A 210 22.54 16.04 -6.12
CA ASP A 210 22.70 17.33 -5.45
C ASP A 210 22.12 17.34 -4.03
N ALA A 211 21.40 16.28 -3.64
CA ALA A 211 20.78 16.16 -2.34
C ALA A 211 21.82 15.84 -1.23
N PRO A 212 21.61 16.32 0.01
CA PRO A 212 22.48 15.98 1.13
C PRO A 212 22.61 14.47 1.33
N LEU A 213 23.85 13.95 1.38
CA LEU A 213 24.10 12.51 1.48
C LEU A 213 23.35 11.85 2.65
N ARG A 214 23.27 12.54 3.81
CA ARG A 214 22.54 12.06 4.98
C ARG A 214 21.07 11.76 4.66
N ASP A 215 20.43 12.64 3.89
CA ASP A 215 19.01 12.51 3.55
C ASP A 215 18.81 11.41 2.51
N VAL A 216 19.72 11.30 1.54
CA VAL A 216 19.74 10.21 0.56
C VAL A 216 19.90 8.86 1.27
N LEU A 217 20.82 8.73 2.22
CA LEU A 217 21.02 7.49 2.99
C LEU A 217 19.82 7.16 3.86
N TRP A 218 19.24 8.16 4.53
CA TRP A 218 18.03 7.99 5.32
C TRP A 218 16.86 7.50 4.44
N GLN A 219 16.66 8.09 3.27
CA GLN A 219 15.62 7.65 2.34
C GLN A 219 15.95 6.33 1.65
N ALA A 220 17.21 6.01 1.39
CA ALA A 220 17.61 4.70 0.90
C ALA A 220 17.21 3.59 1.88
N LEU A 221 17.41 3.84 3.18
CA LEU A 221 16.96 2.96 4.24
C LEU A 221 15.43 2.88 4.32
N MET A 222 14.76 4.03 4.43
CA MET A 222 13.29 4.07 4.65
C MET A 222 12.50 3.62 3.42
N GLN A 223 12.83 4.12 2.23
CA GLN A 223 12.12 3.82 0.99
C GLN A 223 12.54 2.48 0.40
N GLY A 224 13.85 2.22 0.32
CA GLY A 224 14.40 1.04 -0.30
C GLY A 224 14.29 -0.19 0.60
N ALA A 225 15.03 -0.18 1.71
CA ALA A 225 15.15 -1.37 2.56
C ALA A 225 13.88 -1.63 3.40
N VAL A 226 13.36 -0.62 4.11
CA VAL A 226 12.23 -0.79 5.02
C VAL A 226 10.93 -0.93 4.24
N ALA A 227 10.56 0.06 3.42
CA ALA A 227 9.28 0.04 2.73
C ALA A 227 9.27 -0.85 1.47
N GLY A 228 10.26 -0.71 0.60
CA GLY A 228 10.33 -1.38 -0.70
C GLY A 228 10.65 -2.87 -0.60
N LEU A 229 11.61 -3.25 0.25
CA LEU A 229 12.05 -4.64 0.41
C LEU A 229 11.28 -5.35 1.55
N LEU A 230 11.48 -4.91 2.80
CA LEU A 230 10.89 -5.57 3.97
C LEU A 230 9.37 -5.43 3.99
N GLY A 231 8.84 -4.26 3.70
CA GLY A 231 7.39 -4.00 3.69
C GLY A 231 6.65 -4.90 2.70
N LEU A 232 7.13 -4.96 1.45
CA LEU A 232 6.52 -5.79 0.42
C LEU A 232 6.64 -7.29 0.74
N TRP A 233 7.78 -7.72 1.27
CA TRP A 233 7.98 -9.09 1.70
C TRP A 233 7.09 -9.48 2.88
N ILE A 234 7.03 -8.67 3.93
CA ILE A 234 6.21 -8.91 5.13
C ILE A 234 4.72 -8.91 4.78
N PHE A 235 4.28 -7.97 3.93
CA PHE A 235 2.91 -7.98 3.42
C PHE A 235 2.62 -9.24 2.61
N GLY A 236 3.49 -9.60 1.66
CA GLY A 236 3.35 -10.84 0.89
C GLY A 236 3.32 -12.08 1.79
N ALA A 237 4.13 -12.11 2.84
CA ALA A 237 4.15 -13.14 3.87
C ALA A 237 2.83 -13.22 4.65
N ALA A 238 2.19 -12.09 4.95
CA ALA A 238 0.86 -12.05 5.54
C ALA A 238 -0.20 -12.57 4.55
N VAL A 239 -0.16 -12.15 3.28
CA VAL A 239 -1.08 -12.61 2.24
C VAL A 239 -1.00 -14.11 2.02
N VAL A 240 0.22 -14.68 1.98
CA VAL A 240 0.40 -16.14 1.80
C VAL A 240 -0.13 -16.94 3.00
N ARG A 241 -0.04 -16.41 4.23
CA ARG A 241 -0.44 -17.13 5.45
C ARG A 241 -1.91 -16.95 5.82
N LEU A 242 -2.44 -15.75 5.66
CA LEU A 242 -3.80 -15.36 6.08
C LEU A 242 -4.77 -15.21 4.90
N GLY A 243 -4.25 -15.07 3.69
CA GLY A 243 -5.00 -14.62 2.52
C GLY A 243 -5.07 -13.10 2.42
N ALA A 244 -5.17 -12.58 1.18
CA ALA A 244 -5.29 -11.15 0.87
C ALA A 244 -6.36 -10.38 1.64
N SER A 245 -7.53 -10.98 1.97
CA SER A 245 -8.59 -10.25 2.68
C SER A 245 -8.20 -9.97 4.13
N GLN A 246 -7.73 -11.00 4.85
CA GLN A 246 -7.24 -10.86 6.23
C GLN A 246 -5.94 -10.04 6.29
N ALA A 247 -5.05 -10.14 5.31
CA ALA A 247 -3.87 -9.28 5.24
C ALA A 247 -4.24 -7.80 5.01
N ALA A 248 -5.22 -7.53 4.14
CA ALA A 248 -5.72 -6.16 3.90
C ALA A 248 -6.39 -5.56 5.14
N ALA A 249 -6.97 -6.38 6.02
CA ALA A 249 -7.53 -5.97 7.30
C ALA A 249 -6.55 -5.18 8.17
N PHE A 250 -5.29 -5.59 8.18
CA PHE A 250 -4.25 -4.90 8.94
C PHE A 250 -3.96 -3.51 8.39
N GLY A 251 -4.29 -3.24 7.12
CA GLY A 251 -4.23 -1.91 6.52
C GLY A 251 -5.06 -0.87 7.29
N GLY A 252 -6.11 -1.28 8.01
CA GLY A 252 -6.90 -0.39 8.88
C GLY A 252 -6.12 0.20 10.05
N LEU A 253 -4.97 -0.37 10.42
CA LEU A 253 -4.07 0.20 11.44
C LEU A 253 -3.12 1.26 10.89
N ALA A 254 -2.85 1.26 9.58
CA ALA A 254 -1.96 2.23 8.97
C ALA A 254 -2.41 3.70 9.16
N PRO A 255 -3.70 4.07 9.04
CA PRO A 255 -4.17 5.42 9.37
C PRO A 255 -3.76 5.88 10.78
N VAL A 256 -3.80 4.98 11.77
CA VAL A 256 -3.42 5.28 13.15
C VAL A 256 -1.93 5.59 13.23
N PHE A 257 -1.09 4.73 12.66
CA PHE A 257 0.36 4.93 12.67
C PHE A 257 0.79 6.18 11.90
N SER A 258 0.15 6.45 10.75
CA SER A 258 0.46 7.62 9.93
C SER A 258 0.09 8.93 10.60
N ALA A 259 -1.07 8.97 11.28
CA ALA A 259 -1.50 10.16 12.01
C ALA A 259 -0.65 10.38 13.28
N LEU A 260 -0.37 9.33 14.05
CA LEU A 260 0.51 9.43 15.22
C LEU A 260 1.92 9.85 14.85
N GLY A 261 2.50 9.26 13.80
CA GLY A 261 3.82 9.65 13.33
C GLY A 261 3.85 11.04 12.70
N GLY A 262 2.79 11.45 11.99
CA GLY A 262 2.65 12.82 11.49
C GLY A 262 2.61 13.85 12.63
N TRP A 263 1.80 13.58 13.65
CA TRP A 263 1.72 14.43 14.84
C TRP A 263 3.05 14.48 15.60
N TRP A 264 3.68 13.34 15.86
CA TRP A 264 4.90 13.27 16.68
C TRP A 264 6.16 13.75 15.94
N TRP A 265 6.33 13.38 14.68
CA TRP A 265 7.58 13.63 13.92
C TRP A 265 7.50 14.84 13.00
N LEU A 266 6.32 15.11 12.42
CA LEU A 266 6.12 16.19 11.45
C LEU A 266 5.42 17.42 12.03
N ALA A 267 5.01 17.35 13.31
CA ALA A 267 4.17 18.35 13.95
C ALA A 267 2.87 18.65 13.17
N GLU A 268 2.35 17.66 12.44
CA GLU A 268 1.07 17.78 11.73
C GLU A 268 -0.09 17.65 12.74
N PRO A 269 -0.97 18.66 12.88
CA PRO A 269 -2.08 18.57 13.83
C PRO A 269 -3.11 17.54 13.34
N ALA A 270 -3.45 16.57 14.20
CA ALA A 270 -4.55 15.65 13.94
C ALA A 270 -5.88 16.34 14.29
N THR A 271 -6.58 16.86 13.28
CA THR A 271 -7.83 17.59 13.46
C THR A 271 -8.93 16.70 14.05
N GLY A 272 -10.04 17.31 14.48
CA GLY A 272 -11.23 16.54 14.88
C GLY A 272 -11.75 15.66 13.73
N ILE A 273 -11.69 16.16 12.50
CA ILE A 273 -12.14 15.44 11.30
C ILE A 273 -11.21 14.25 11.01
N ASP A 274 -9.89 14.42 11.11
CA ASP A 274 -8.92 13.33 10.94
C ASP A 274 -9.19 12.18 11.91
N ARG A 275 -9.41 12.51 13.18
CA ARG A 275 -9.66 11.51 14.23
C ARG A 275 -10.94 10.72 13.95
N ILE A 276 -12.01 11.38 13.51
CA ILE A 276 -13.26 10.73 13.11
C ILE A 276 -13.00 9.81 11.91
N ALA A 277 -12.32 10.29 10.88
CA ALA A 277 -12.03 9.52 9.68
C ALA A 277 -11.15 8.29 9.95
N ILE A 278 -10.14 8.43 10.82
CA ILE A 278 -9.28 7.33 11.29
C ILE A 278 -10.11 6.32 12.08
N ALA A 279 -10.96 6.77 13.00
CA ALA A 279 -11.83 5.86 13.76
C ALA A 279 -12.79 5.10 12.85
N SER A 280 -13.42 5.80 11.89
CA SER A 280 -14.26 5.18 10.85
C SER A 280 -13.46 4.17 10.02
N ALA A 281 -12.20 4.45 9.70
CA ALA A 281 -11.34 3.53 8.98
C ALA A 281 -11.06 2.26 9.78
N VAL A 282 -10.66 2.39 11.06
CA VAL A 282 -10.42 1.24 11.94
C VAL A 282 -11.68 0.39 12.11
N ILE A 283 -12.82 1.02 12.42
CA ILE A 283 -14.11 0.32 12.61
C ILE A 283 -14.55 -0.35 11.31
N GLY A 284 -14.49 0.37 10.19
CA GLY A 284 -14.97 -0.16 8.93
C GLY A 284 -14.09 -1.28 8.37
N VAL A 285 -12.76 -1.19 8.52
CA VAL A 285 -11.86 -2.30 8.16
C VAL A 285 -12.06 -3.52 9.08
N THR A 286 -12.24 -3.33 10.39
CA THR A 286 -12.48 -4.45 11.31
C THR A 286 -13.80 -5.18 11.00
N LEU A 287 -14.88 -4.43 10.74
CA LEU A 287 -16.16 -4.99 10.31
C LEU A 287 -16.06 -5.70 8.95
N ALA A 288 -15.37 -5.09 7.98
CA ALA A 288 -15.18 -5.67 6.64
C ALA A 288 -14.37 -6.97 6.67
N SER A 289 -13.40 -7.06 7.56
CA SER A 289 -12.43 -8.16 7.59
C SER A 289 -12.89 -9.36 8.43
N GLY A 290 -13.80 -9.13 9.40
CA GLY A 290 -14.33 -10.17 10.28
C GLY A 290 -15.28 -11.15 9.59
N THR A 291 -15.88 -10.80 8.45
CA THR A 291 -16.99 -11.57 7.86
C THR A 291 -16.80 -11.98 6.40
N CYS A 292 -15.98 -11.27 5.63
CA CYS A 292 -15.66 -11.62 4.24
C CYS A 292 -14.97 -13.02 4.11
N THR A 293 -14.63 -13.70 5.21
CA THR A 293 -14.17 -15.11 5.26
C THR A 293 -15.26 -16.19 5.30
N ARG A 294 -16.54 -15.86 5.55
CA ARG A 294 -17.60 -16.89 5.65
C ARG A 294 -18.11 -17.37 4.29
N GLY A 295 -18.11 -16.51 3.27
CA GLY A 295 -18.57 -16.86 1.92
C GLY A 295 -17.64 -17.84 1.18
N ALA A 296 -16.33 -17.66 1.30
CA ALA A 296 -15.34 -18.46 0.56
C ALA A 296 -15.16 -19.92 1.05
N ARG A 297 -15.68 -20.27 2.25
CA ARG A 297 -15.62 -21.66 2.75
C ARG A 297 -16.77 -22.54 2.26
N VAL A 298 -17.87 -21.96 1.79
CA VAL A 298 -19.04 -22.73 1.37
C VAL A 298 -18.85 -23.32 -0.03
N ASP A 299 -18.09 -22.64 -0.89
CA ASP A 299 -17.88 -23.07 -2.28
C ASP A 299 -16.72 -24.08 -2.47
N SER A 300 -15.83 -24.26 -1.48
CA SER A 300 -14.71 -25.21 -1.60
C SER A 300 -15.06 -26.63 -1.14
N THR A 301 -16.28 -26.87 -0.68
CA THR A 301 -16.78 -28.20 -0.28
C THR A 301 -17.78 -28.78 -1.28
N ALA A 302 -17.99 -28.11 -2.42
CA ALA A 302 -18.97 -28.48 -3.44
C ALA A 302 -18.37 -28.71 -4.85
N GLY A 303 -17.06 -29.00 -4.94
CA GLY A 303 -16.36 -29.30 -6.19
C GLY A 303 -15.57 -30.59 -6.11
#